data_AF-A0A845V7R2-F1
#
_entry.id   AF-A0A845V7R2-F1
#
_cell.length_a   1.000
_cell.length_b   1.000
_cell.length_c   1.000
_cell.angle_alpha   90.00
_cell.angle_beta   90.00
_cell.angle_gamma   90.00
#
_symmetry.space_group_name_H-M   'P 1'
#
loop_
_entity.id
_entity.type
_entity.pdbx_description
1 polymer ?
#
loop_
_entity_poly.entity_id
_entity_poly.type
_entity_poly.pdbx_seq_one_letter_code
_entity_poly.pdbx_strand_id
1 'polypeptide(L)' 'MTESEPFSCPWCGEPNWVELEPDDAGQTVLQDCAVCCRPIEIDLPGPDSADRTLHVRAEGD' A
#
# COMPACT_ATOMS: atom_id res chain seq x y z
N MET A 1 1.22 16.00 7.90
CA MET A 1 -0.13 15.44 8.13
C MET A 1 -0.17 14.19 7.29
N THR A 2 -0.03 13.03 7.90
CA THR A 2 -0.02 11.75 7.19
C THR A 2 -1.46 11.36 6.88
N GLU A 3 -1.72 10.99 5.63
CA GLU A 3 -3.05 10.51 5.21
C GLU A 3 -3.00 8.98 5.19
N SER A 4 -4.06 8.30 5.62
CA SER A 4 -4.07 6.82 5.65
C SER A 4 -5.13 6.31 4.68
N GLU A 5 -4.75 5.42 3.78
CA GLU A 5 -5.67 4.81 2.83
C GLU A 5 -5.93 3.33 3.14
N PRO A 6 -7.20 2.88 3.10
CA PRO A 6 -7.54 1.49 3.32
C PRO A 6 -7.27 0.66 2.05
N PHE A 7 -6.76 -0.55 2.22
CA PHE A 7 -6.60 -1.52 1.15
C PHE A 7 -6.92 -2.94 1.63
N SER A 8 -7.16 -3.87 0.70
CA SER A 8 -7.43 -5.27 1.03
C SER A 8 -6.17 -6.11 0.86
N CYS A 9 -5.86 -6.96 1.84
CA CYS A 9 -4.71 -7.84 1.76
C CYS A 9 -4.86 -8.86 0.61
N PRO A 10 -3.89 -8.98 -0.31
CA PRO A 10 -3.97 -9.94 -1.42
C PRO A 10 -3.85 -11.40 -0.95
N TRP A 11 -3.38 -11.64 0.28
CA TRP A 11 -3.20 -12.98 0.84
C TRP A 11 -4.46 -13.52 1.52
N CYS A 12 -5.01 -12.79 2.49
CA CYS A 12 -6.15 -13.23 3.29
C CYS A 12 -7.46 -12.49 2.97
N GLY A 13 -7.40 -11.37 2.23
CA GLY A 13 -8.57 -10.53 1.93
C GLY A 13 -8.96 -9.55 3.02
N GLU A 14 -8.25 -9.53 4.16
CA GLU A 14 -8.59 -8.65 5.29
C GLU A 14 -8.24 -7.18 5.01
N PRO A 15 -9.02 -6.22 5.55
CA PRO A 15 -8.75 -4.80 5.39
C PRO A 15 -7.51 -4.37 6.18
N ASN A 16 -6.63 -3.62 5.54
CA ASN A 16 -5.40 -3.04 6.07
C ASN A 16 -5.34 -1.55 5.70
N TRP A 17 -4.36 -0.83 6.25
CA TRP A 17 -4.20 0.62 6.08
C TRP A 17 -2.75 0.93 5.74
N VAL A 18 -2.53 1.77 4.74
CA VAL A 18 -1.20 2.27 4.37
C VAL A 18 -1.13 3.77 4.67
N GLU A 19 0.02 4.21 5.16
CA GLU A 19 0.30 5.64 5.36
C GLU A 19 0.84 6.25 4.08
N LEU A 20 0.16 7.29 3.59
CA LEU A 20 0.58 8.11 2.48
C LEU A 20 1.32 9.31 3.02
N GLU A 21 2.64 9.28 2.84
CA GLU A 21 3.50 10.39 3.11
C GLU A 21 3.94 11.02 1.79
N PRO A 22 4.10 12.36 1.73
CA PRO A 22 4.55 13.02 0.52
C PRO A 22 5.99 12.64 0.13
N ASP A 23 6.79 12.14 1.08
CA ASP A 23 8.16 11.66 0.84
C ASP A 23 8.18 10.29 0.12
N ASP A 24 7.18 9.45 0.42
CA ASP A 24 7.01 8.12 -0.17
C ASP A 24 6.19 8.14 -1.48
N ALA A 25 5.72 9.32 -1.90
CA ALA A 25 4.92 9.46 -3.11
C ALA A 25 5.71 9.02 -4.37
N GLY A 26 5.20 8.02 -5.09
CA GLY A 26 5.88 7.40 -6.23
C GLY A 26 6.90 6.32 -5.86
N GLN A 27 6.97 5.94 -4.58
CA GLN A 27 7.78 4.83 -4.10
C GLN A 27 6.91 3.60 -3.84
N THR A 28 7.56 2.45 -3.83
CA THR A 28 6.95 1.18 -3.45
C THR A 28 7.27 0.90 -1.98
N VAL A 29 6.24 0.78 -1.16
CA VAL A 29 6.38 0.49 0.28
C VAL A 29 6.07 -0.97 0.55
N LEU A 30 6.84 -1.58 1.46
CA LEU A 30 6.67 -2.96 1.91
C LEU A 30 6.05 -2.94 3.30
N GLN A 31 4.85 -3.47 3.43
CA GLN A 31 4.09 -3.50 4.67
C GLN A 31 3.58 -4.91 4.95
N ASP A 32 3.67 -5.37 6.20
CA ASP A 32 3.08 -6.62 6.60
C ASP A 32 1.57 -6.50 6.86
N CYS A 33 0.83 -7.57 6.55
CA CYS A 33 -0.58 -7.65 6.91
C CYS A 33 -0.75 -7.75 8.42
N ALA A 34 -1.57 -6.88 9.01
CA ALA A 34 -1.88 -6.90 10.45
C ALA A 34 -2.61 -8.18 10.93
N VAL A 35 -3.12 -9.00 10.01
CA VAL A 35 -3.84 -10.25 10.32
C VAL A 35 -3.04 -11.50 10.00
N CYS A 36 -2.51 -11.62 8.77
CA CYS A 36 -1.80 -12.83 8.33
C CYS A 36 -0.28 -12.72 8.38
N CYS A 37 0.28 -11.59 8.79
CA CYS A 37 1.73 -11.34 8.90
C CYS A 37 2.51 -11.65 7.61
N ARG A 38 1.87 -11.50 6.44
CA ARG A 38 2.49 -11.70 5.13
C ARG A 38 2.94 -10.35 4.57
N PRO A 39 4.11 -10.27 3.89
CA PRO A 39 4.57 -9.05 3.25
C PRO A 39 3.68 -8.68 2.07
N ILE A 40 3.37 -7.39 1.96
CA ILE A 40 2.54 -6.78 0.91
C ILE A 40 3.34 -5.62 0.33
N GLU A 41 3.44 -5.62 -0.99
CA GLU A 41 4.06 -4.54 -1.76
C GLU A 41 2.98 -3.56 -2.21
N ILE A 42 3.15 -2.27 -1.91
CA ILE A 42 2.16 -1.23 -2.20
C ILE A 42 2.87 -0.12 -2.98
N ASP A 43 2.45 0.08 -4.23
CA ASP A 43 2.92 1.20 -5.05
C ASP A 43 2.10 2.43 -4.75
N LEU A 44 2.77 3.46 -4.23
CA LEU A 44 2.16 4.74 -3.92
C LEU A 44 2.12 5.63 -5.16
N PRO A 45 0.98 6.26 -5.48
CA PRO A 45 0.89 7.16 -6.62
C PRO A 45 1.81 8.37 -6.41
N GLY A 46 2.55 8.74 -7.45
CA GLY A 46 3.36 9.95 -7.45
C GLY A 46 2.51 11.21 -7.34
N PRO A 47 3.07 12.34 -6.87
CA PRO A 47 2.32 13.59 -6.63
C PRO A 47 1.69 14.17 -7.91
N ASP A 48 2.27 13.89 -9.07
CA ASP A 48 1.79 14.31 -10.40
C ASP A 48 0.98 13.23 -11.14
N SER A 49 0.65 12.12 -10.48
CA SER A 49 -0.14 11.05 -11.10
C SER A 49 -1.61 11.46 -11.17
N ALA A 50 -2.15 11.53 -12.38
CA ALA A 50 -3.59 11.77 -12.60
C ALA A 50 -4.44 10.64 -12.00
N ASP A 51 -3.85 9.45 -11.88
CA ASP A 51 -4.45 8.27 -11.30
C ASP A 51 -3.90 8.10 -9.86
N ARG A 52 -4.77 8.31 -8.87
CA ARG A 52 -4.49 8.12 -7.44
C ARG A 52 -4.87 6.69 -7.00
N THR A 53 -4.71 5.71 -7.87
CA THR A 53 -5.02 4.31 -7.50
C THR A 53 -3.82 3.69 -6.82
N LEU A 54 -4.04 3.14 -5.63
CA LEU A 54 -3.07 2.29 -4.96
C LEU A 54 -2.98 0.94 -5.66
N HIS A 55 -1.76 0.56 -6.04
CA HIS A 55 -1.50 -0.76 -6.60
C HIS A 55 -0.93 -1.65 -5.50
N VAL A 56 -1.72 -2.64 -5.08
CA VAL A 56 -1.35 -3.58 -4.01
C VAL A 56 -1.02 -4.94 -4.61
N ARG A 57 0.15 -5.46 -4.26
CA ARG A 57 0.68 -6.74 -4.75
C ARG A 57 1.22 -7.58 -3.59
N ALA A 58 1.20 -8.89 -3.78
CA ALA A 58 1.84 -9.83 -2.88
C ALA A 58 3.35 -9.86 -3.20
N GLU A 59 4.23 -9.65 -2.21
CA GLU A 59 5.68 -9.81 -2.43
C GLU A 59 6.00 -11.30 -2.63
N GLY A 60 6.55 -11.64 -3.80
CA GLY A 60 6.96 -13.00 -4.14
C GLY A 60 6.02 -13.83 -5.02
N ASP A 61 5.37 -13.21 -6.02
CA ASP A 61 4.95 -13.92 -7.24
C ASP A 61 6.11 -14.04 -8.24
#